data_AF-A0A9P5IR71-F1
#
_entry.id   AF-A0A9P5IR71-F1
#
_cell.length_a   1.000
_cell.length_b   1.000
_cell.length_c   1.000
_cell.angle_alpha   90.00
_cell.angle_beta   90.00
_cell.angle_gamma   90.00
#
_symmetry.space_group_name_H-M   'P 1'
#
loop_
_entity.id
_entity.type
_entity.pdbx_description
1 polymer ?
#
loop_
_entity_poly.entity_id
_entity_poly.type
_entity_poly.pdbx_seq_one_letter_code
_entity_poly.pdbx_strand_id
1 'polypeptide(L)'
;MRLYEYGHSIRTCRIFTRVTTKKWPAQKLRQLATAAPLQVEKYDIACGISGHITVEIRNGVLLRDSPKTPLVIYLPPYPSSPLSSFHPPSWLLNSYPVINIPYRWSHDPKTSFRKQRSHAFPIPLHDTLQAYSWLLKSYLPSLLPEPQPLGSTYFYKNPKPIQRPLLIYGSYLGGTLATSLALTESFTSSFLPTKIHSLIVHNGIFDWTPISTTPDPSVFHSVSADSSQNLAYNRLSTSDLYESSPWTTLILHALKTRLFSSPSQTFDPFASPILFFRTAGIAVPQRWPVPPPASPPPSSFPPTETSSFQSAGSIEADDFSRYPDPQFPHPDLSNEYATEEEEEEPHEALLESRESNLIFPPTKSSLQIPRSLFTYSSFPFAREKAYDISQNISPDEGNIEKKDEGEKENNIFKRQAQELTKLMRRSVVMHELKVRVLWDEDCDADETAKERVTEMEVGDAGWDGTVERDTVVREWIDEGGL
;
A
#
# COMPACT_ATOMS: atom_id res chain seq x y z
N MET A 1 -34.64 -66.47 -16.50
CA MET A 1 -33.25 -66.85 -16.18
C MET A 1 -32.38 -65.62 -16.40
N ARG A 2 -31.33 -65.39 -15.59
CA ARG A 2 -30.38 -64.27 -15.75
C ARG A 2 -29.62 -64.43 -17.11
N LEU A 3 -29.03 -63.40 -17.75
CA LEU A 3 -28.04 -62.45 -17.24
C LEU A 3 -28.04 -61.08 -17.98
N TYR A 4 -27.35 -60.13 -17.38
CA TYR A 4 -27.08 -58.76 -17.86
C TYR A 4 -26.00 -58.74 -18.95
N GLU A 5 -25.95 -57.66 -19.74
CA GLU A 5 -24.69 -56.92 -19.90
C GLU A 5 -24.88 -55.42 -20.20
N TYR A 6 -23.79 -54.66 -20.08
CA TYR A 6 -23.79 -53.21 -19.83
C TYR A 6 -23.99 -52.34 -21.09
N GLY A 7 -24.71 -51.22 -20.94
CA GLY A 7 -24.75 -50.13 -21.91
C GLY A 7 -24.34 -48.79 -21.28
N HIS A 8 -23.12 -48.32 -21.53
CA HIS A 8 -22.69 -46.96 -21.16
C HIS A 8 -23.22 -45.96 -22.20
N SER A 9 -24.31 -45.25 -21.87
CA SER A 9 -24.91 -44.25 -22.76
C SER A 9 -24.27 -42.87 -22.53
N ILE A 10 -23.44 -42.43 -23.48
CA ILE A 10 -22.97 -41.04 -23.55
C ILE A 10 -24.19 -40.12 -23.75
N ARG A 11 -24.54 -39.31 -22.74
CA ARG A 11 -25.58 -38.28 -22.86
C ARG A 11 -24.97 -36.93 -23.18
N THR A 12 -24.83 -36.65 -24.47
CA THR A 12 -24.65 -35.28 -24.98
C THR A 12 -25.94 -34.47 -24.78
N CYS A 13 -26.03 -33.68 -23.70
CA CYS A 13 -27.10 -32.70 -23.55
C CYS A 13 -26.84 -31.47 -24.44
N ARG A 14 -27.43 -31.47 -25.64
CA ARG A 14 -27.52 -30.26 -26.48
C ARG A 14 -28.43 -29.25 -25.81
N ILE A 15 -27.86 -28.17 -25.27
CA ILE A 15 -28.64 -27.02 -24.80
C ILE A 15 -29.13 -26.23 -26.01
N PHE A 16 -30.44 -26.25 -26.25
CA PHE A 16 -31.09 -25.39 -27.26
C PHE A 16 -31.18 -23.96 -26.74
N THR A 17 -30.29 -23.08 -27.20
CA THR A 17 -30.40 -21.63 -26.98
C THR A 17 -31.54 -21.05 -27.82
N ARG A 18 -32.71 -20.87 -27.19
CA ARG A 18 -33.79 -20.08 -27.80
C ARG A 18 -33.40 -18.61 -27.84
N VAL A 19 -33.00 -18.13 -29.01
CA VAL A 19 -32.81 -16.70 -29.29
C VAL A 19 -34.16 -16.00 -29.23
N THR A 20 -34.49 -15.38 -28.09
CA THR A 20 -35.63 -14.45 -28.00
C THR A 20 -35.12 -13.02 -28.16
N THR A 21 -35.28 -12.45 -29.36
CA THR A 21 -34.94 -11.04 -29.63
C THR A 21 -35.93 -10.10 -28.94
N LYS A 22 -35.73 -9.83 -27.65
CA LYS A 22 -36.41 -8.73 -26.97
C LYS A 22 -35.80 -7.41 -27.48
N LYS A 23 -36.51 -6.74 -28.38
CA LYS A 23 -36.20 -5.35 -28.76
C LYS A 23 -36.40 -4.46 -27.53
N TRP A 24 -35.31 -3.97 -26.96
CA TRP A 24 -35.37 -2.92 -25.96
C TRP A 24 -35.84 -1.62 -26.62
N PRO A 25 -36.70 -0.81 -25.98
CA PRO A 25 -36.99 0.53 -26.47
C PRO A 25 -35.70 1.35 -26.43
N ALA A 26 -35.38 2.05 -27.51
CA ALA A 26 -34.21 2.91 -27.56
C ALA A 26 -34.29 3.96 -26.45
N GLN A 27 -33.49 3.80 -25.40
CA GLN A 27 -33.32 4.83 -24.39
C GLN A 27 -32.78 6.08 -25.10
N LYS A 28 -33.52 7.18 -25.00
CA LYS A 28 -33.09 8.47 -25.56
C LYS A 28 -31.69 8.77 -25.05
N LEU A 29 -30.75 8.93 -25.99
CA LEU A 29 -29.47 9.54 -25.76
C LEU A 29 -29.70 10.83 -24.95
N ARG A 30 -29.28 10.85 -23.68
CA ARG A 30 -29.31 12.09 -22.90
C ARG A 30 -28.36 13.04 -23.62
N GLN A 31 -28.92 14.09 -24.21
CA GLN A 31 -28.14 15.14 -24.83
C GLN A 31 -27.18 15.68 -23.76
N LEU A 32 -25.88 15.57 -24.04
CA LEU A 32 -24.84 16.07 -23.16
C LEU A 32 -25.11 17.56 -22.93
N ALA A 33 -25.36 17.93 -21.67
CA ALA A 33 -25.46 19.33 -21.31
C ALA A 33 -24.11 19.99 -21.63
N THR A 34 -24.18 21.15 -22.29
CA THR A 34 -23.01 21.98 -22.60
C THR A 34 -22.15 22.13 -21.36
N ALA A 35 -20.85 21.81 -21.49
CA ALA A 35 -19.96 21.66 -20.33
C ALA A 35 -19.95 22.91 -19.45
N ALA A 36 -20.60 22.81 -18.28
CA ALA A 36 -20.37 23.75 -17.20
C ALA A 36 -18.90 23.64 -16.77
N PRO A 37 -18.22 24.75 -16.43
CA PRO A 37 -16.85 24.69 -15.97
C PRO A 37 -16.76 23.80 -14.73
N LEU A 38 -15.78 22.89 -14.72
CA LEU A 38 -15.52 21.96 -13.61
C LEU A 38 -15.37 22.76 -12.30
N GLN A 39 -16.39 22.71 -11.44
CA GLN A 39 -16.37 23.41 -10.16
C GLN A 39 -15.39 22.68 -9.23
N VAL A 40 -14.29 23.35 -8.91
CA VAL A 40 -13.28 22.92 -7.94
C VAL A 40 -13.36 23.81 -6.72
N GLU A 41 -13.77 23.24 -5.60
CA GLU A 41 -13.77 23.87 -4.27
C GLU A 41 -12.48 23.49 -3.55
N LYS A 42 -11.85 24.42 -2.81
CA LYS A 42 -10.66 24.13 -2.00
C LYS A 42 -10.92 24.44 -0.54
N TYR A 43 -10.43 23.59 0.35
CA TYR A 43 -10.61 23.71 1.80
C TYR A 43 -9.31 23.44 2.54
N ASP A 44 -8.88 24.40 3.35
CA ASP A 44 -7.72 24.24 4.23
C ASP A 44 -8.13 23.52 5.52
N ILE A 45 -7.50 22.38 5.79
CA ILE A 45 -7.75 21.52 6.94
C ILE A 45 -6.54 21.59 7.85
N ALA A 46 -6.75 21.99 9.11
CA ALA A 46 -5.71 21.99 10.12
C ALA A 46 -5.42 20.55 10.60
N CYS A 47 -4.14 20.15 10.53
CA CYS A 47 -3.61 18.85 10.90
C CYS A 47 -2.85 18.93 12.23
N GLY A 48 -3.49 19.55 13.23
CA GLY A 48 -2.91 19.79 14.56
C GLY A 48 -1.63 20.62 14.51
N ILE A 49 -0.64 20.25 15.33
CA ILE A 49 0.68 20.92 15.36
C ILE A 49 1.51 20.68 14.08
N SER A 50 1.14 19.69 13.26
CA SER A 50 1.89 19.32 12.07
C SER A 50 1.66 20.30 10.91
N GLY A 51 0.70 21.24 10.99
CA GLY A 51 0.43 22.24 9.95
C GLY A 51 -0.97 22.10 9.35
N HIS A 52 -1.09 22.28 8.03
CA HIS A 52 -2.36 22.17 7.30
C HIS A 52 -2.16 21.45 5.96
N ILE A 53 -3.27 20.96 5.40
CA ILE A 53 -3.38 20.44 4.03
C ILE A 53 -4.57 21.10 3.33
N THR A 54 -4.45 21.37 2.04
CA THR A 54 -5.54 21.95 1.22
C THR A 54 -6.19 20.84 0.41
N VAL A 55 -7.38 20.37 0.80
CA VAL A 55 -8.12 19.39 0.01
C VAL A 55 -8.85 20.07 -1.14
N GLU A 56 -9.01 19.36 -2.26
CA GLU A 56 -9.75 19.84 -3.43
C GLU A 56 -10.98 18.96 -3.67
N ILE A 57 -12.16 19.56 -3.82
CA ILE A 57 -13.41 18.85 -4.12
C ILE A 57 -13.89 19.26 -5.51
N ARG A 58 -14.01 18.27 -6.39
CA ARG A 58 -14.48 18.41 -7.77
C ARG A 58 -15.92 17.92 -7.87
N ASN A 59 -16.75 18.63 -8.63
CA ASN A 59 -18.17 18.33 -8.84
C ASN A 59 -18.98 18.23 -7.53
N GLY A 60 -18.57 18.97 -6.48
CA GLY A 60 -19.19 18.92 -5.14
C GLY A 60 -20.70 19.22 -5.14
N VAL A 61 -21.19 19.97 -6.14
CA VAL A 61 -22.63 20.25 -6.32
C VAL A 61 -23.48 18.98 -6.43
N LEU A 62 -22.98 17.92 -7.09
CA LEU A 62 -23.69 16.64 -7.28
C LEU A 62 -23.95 15.88 -5.97
N LEU A 63 -23.24 16.23 -4.88
CA LEU A 63 -23.46 15.68 -3.54
C LEU A 63 -24.72 16.27 -2.88
N ARG A 64 -25.15 17.46 -3.30
CA ARG A 64 -26.36 18.14 -2.78
C ARG A 64 -27.64 17.53 -3.36
N ASP A 65 -27.58 17.04 -4.60
CA ASP A 65 -28.75 16.48 -5.31
C ASP A 65 -29.30 15.21 -4.65
N SER A 66 -28.44 14.38 -4.05
CA SER A 66 -28.85 13.13 -3.41
C SER A 66 -27.84 12.64 -2.36
N PRO A 67 -28.32 12.11 -1.21
CA PRO A 67 -27.47 11.39 -0.26
C PRO A 67 -26.98 10.04 -0.81
N LYS A 68 -27.54 9.55 -1.93
CA LYS A 68 -27.08 8.32 -2.60
C LYS A 68 -25.93 8.55 -3.58
N THR A 69 -25.67 9.79 -4.02
CA THR A 69 -24.59 10.08 -4.98
C THR A 69 -23.25 9.59 -4.42
N PRO A 70 -22.53 8.67 -5.09
CA PRO A 70 -21.24 8.20 -4.60
C PRO A 70 -20.23 9.33 -4.52
N LEU A 71 -19.29 9.23 -3.58
CA LEU A 71 -18.16 10.14 -3.45
C LEU A 71 -16.86 9.36 -3.62
N VAL A 72 -16.00 9.81 -4.54
CA VAL A 72 -14.65 9.26 -4.68
C VAL A 72 -13.70 10.03 -3.76
N ILE A 73 -13.01 9.31 -2.87
CA ILE A 73 -11.88 9.80 -2.09
C ILE A 73 -10.61 9.40 -2.84
N TYR A 74 -9.89 10.40 -3.36
CA TYR A 74 -8.65 10.19 -4.10
C TYR A 74 -7.43 10.50 -3.23
N LEU A 75 -6.52 9.52 -3.11
CA LEU A 75 -5.21 9.68 -2.51
C LEU A 75 -4.12 9.63 -3.61
N PRO A 76 -3.37 10.72 -3.83
CA PRO A 76 -2.39 10.81 -4.92
C PRO A 76 -1.23 9.81 -4.79
N PRO A 77 -0.51 9.50 -5.88
CA PRO A 77 0.60 8.54 -5.88
C PRO A 77 1.71 8.87 -4.88
N TYR A 78 1.96 10.17 -4.70
CA TYR A 78 2.96 10.77 -3.85
C TYR A 78 2.51 12.19 -3.46
N PRO A 79 3.14 12.84 -2.47
CA PRO A 79 2.87 14.22 -2.12
C PRO A 79 3.18 15.18 -3.27
N SER A 80 2.14 15.68 -3.94
CA SER A 80 2.24 16.65 -5.03
C SER A 80 1.16 17.72 -4.91
N SER A 81 1.55 18.98 -5.02
CA SER A 81 0.63 20.10 -5.22
C SER A 81 1.21 21.01 -6.32
N PRO A 82 0.51 21.23 -7.45
CA PRO A 82 -0.82 20.72 -7.84
C PRO A 82 -0.83 19.21 -8.15
N LEU A 83 -1.97 18.66 -8.59
CA LEU A 83 -2.15 17.21 -8.82
C LEU A 83 -1.06 16.63 -9.75
N SER A 84 -0.43 15.54 -9.31
CA SER A 84 0.39 14.64 -10.14
C SER A 84 -0.33 14.22 -11.43
N SER A 85 0.44 14.07 -12.51
CA SER A 85 0.00 13.53 -13.82
C SER A 85 -0.72 12.18 -13.72
N PHE A 86 -0.43 11.38 -12.69
CA PHE A 86 -1.28 10.27 -12.29
C PHE A 86 -2.53 10.83 -11.60
N HIS A 87 -3.56 11.05 -12.42
CA HIS A 87 -4.92 11.30 -11.97
C HIS A 87 -5.70 9.96 -11.90
N PRO A 88 -6.80 9.88 -11.12
CA PRO A 88 -7.77 8.80 -11.33
C PRO A 88 -8.36 8.93 -12.76
N PRO A 89 -9.00 7.87 -13.30
CA PRO A 89 -9.56 7.86 -14.64
C PRO A 89 -10.28 9.17 -15.01
N SER A 90 -10.00 9.74 -16.19
CA SER A 90 -10.61 11.04 -16.54
C SER A 90 -12.13 10.98 -16.59
N TRP A 91 -12.70 9.81 -16.92
CA TRP A 91 -14.14 9.60 -16.85
C TRP A 91 -14.68 9.61 -15.41
N LEU A 92 -13.90 9.13 -14.43
CA LEU A 92 -14.28 9.14 -13.01
C LEU A 92 -14.32 10.58 -12.48
N LEU A 93 -13.33 11.40 -12.83
CA LEU A 93 -13.27 12.83 -12.53
C LEU A 93 -14.43 13.65 -13.14
N ASN A 94 -14.97 13.19 -14.28
CA ASN A 94 -16.06 13.87 -14.98
C ASN A 94 -17.46 13.37 -14.57
N SER A 95 -17.57 12.14 -14.03
CA SER A 95 -18.86 11.50 -13.72
C SER A 95 -19.23 11.55 -12.24
N TYR A 96 -18.24 11.65 -11.34
CA TYR A 96 -18.48 11.61 -9.89
C TYR A 96 -17.99 12.88 -9.18
N PRO A 97 -18.55 13.18 -8.00
CA PRO A 97 -17.85 13.98 -6.99
C PRO A 97 -16.54 13.32 -6.59
N VAL A 98 -15.45 14.09 -6.56
CA VAL A 98 -14.12 13.60 -6.17
C VAL A 98 -13.48 14.55 -5.16
N ILE A 99 -13.10 14.05 -3.98
CA ILE A 99 -12.24 14.75 -3.03
C ILE A 99 -10.80 14.24 -3.16
N ASN A 100 -9.88 15.12 -3.54
CA ASN A 100 -8.44 14.87 -3.52
C ASN A 100 -7.86 15.28 -2.16
N ILE A 101 -7.15 14.36 -1.50
CA ILE A 101 -6.49 14.60 -0.21
C ILE A 101 -4.96 14.57 -0.42
N PRO A 102 -4.30 15.73 -0.60
CA PRO A 102 -2.85 15.80 -0.68
C PRO A 102 -2.23 15.68 0.72
N TYR A 103 -1.89 14.45 1.10
CA TYR A 103 -1.12 14.15 2.30
C TYR A 103 0.36 14.54 2.13
N ARG A 104 1.07 14.76 3.24
CA ARG A 104 2.50 15.13 3.24
C ARG A 104 3.36 13.96 3.71
N TRP A 105 4.28 13.51 2.86
CA TRP A 105 5.19 12.39 3.12
C TRP A 105 6.59 12.69 2.56
N SER A 106 7.47 13.23 3.39
CA SER A 106 8.84 13.57 2.98
C SER A 106 9.73 13.78 4.20
N HIS A 107 10.80 13.01 4.30
CA HIS A 107 11.83 13.11 5.31
C HIS A 107 13.17 13.46 4.64
N ASP A 108 13.95 14.37 5.24
CA ASP A 108 15.36 14.55 4.91
C ASP A 108 16.17 14.04 6.12
N PRO A 109 16.89 12.91 5.99
CA PRO A 109 17.64 12.31 7.08
C PRO A 109 18.78 13.21 7.60
N LYS A 110 19.18 14.24 6.84
CA LYS A 110 20.17 15.23 7.28
C LYS A 110 19.55 16.36 8.13
N THR A 111 18.22 16.35 8.32
CA THR A 111 17.51 17.36 9.11
C THR A 111 16.99 16.79 10.42
N SER A 112 17.39 17.40 11.53
CA SER A 112 16.81 17.10 12.85
C SER A 112 15.29 17.23 12.82
N PHE A 113 14.59 16.26 13.42
CA PHE A 113 13.12 16.15 13.53
C PHE A 113 12.41 17.43 14.00
N ARG A 114 13.12 18.33 14.70
CA ARG A 114 12.55 19.61 15.19
C ARG A 114 12.40 20.69 14.10
N LYS A 115 12.92 20.50 12.88
CA LYS A 115 12.71 21.43 11.76
C LYS A 115 11.37 21.16 11.07
N GLN A 116 10.53 22.20 10.97
CA GLN A 116 9.13 22.21 10.52
C GLN A 116 8.85 21.75 9.06
N ARG A 117 9.75 21.01 8.40
CA ARG A 117 9.61 20.55 7.01
C ARG A 117 9.75 19.04 6.82
N SER A 118 10.12 18.29 7.87
CA SER A 118 10.13 16.83 7.84
C SER A 118 8.74 16.28 8.15
N HIS A 119 8.11 15.68 7.15
CA HIS A 119 6.83 14.98 7.21
C HIS A 119 7.07 13.47 7.05
N ALA A 120 7.89 12.88 7.91
CA ALA A 120 8.06 11.43 7.96
C ALA A 120 6.75 10.74 8.40
N PHE A 121 6.62 9.45 8.14
CA PHE A 121 5.58 8.63 8.78
C PHE A 121 5.60 8.84 10.32
N PRO A 122 4.45 8.93 11.03
CA PRO A 122 3.06 8.74 10.60
C PRO A 122 2.30 10.02 10.15
N ILE A 123 2.98 11.15 9.92
CA ILE A 123 2.32 12.40 9.49
C ILE A 123 1.36 12.25 8.27
N PRO A 124 1.69 11.54 7.16
CA PRO A 124 0.75 11.33 6.06
C PRO A 124 -0.53 10.57 6.44
N LEU A 125 -0.45 9.66 7.42
CA LEU A 125 -1.61 8.95 7.95
C LEU A 125 -2.51 9.91 8.73
N HIS A 126 -1.92 10.76 9.58
CA HIS A 126 -2.66 11.79 10.32
C HIS A 126 -3.32 12.83 9.40
N ASP A 127 -2.62 13.28 8.35
CA ASP A 127 -3.18 14.15 7.31
C ASP A 127 -4.42 13.50 6.66
N THR A 128 -4.29 12.24 6.25
CA THR A 128 -5.37 11.47 5.61
C THR A 128 -6.58 11.28 6.53
N LEU A 129 -6.36 10.84 7.78
CA LEU A 129 -7.42 10.63 8.77
C LEU A 129 -8.10 11.93 9.20
N GLN A 130 -7.36 13.04 9.24
CA GLN A 130 -7.91 14.35 9.58
C GLN A 130 -8.81 14.89 8.44
N ALA A 131 -8.38 14.75 7.18
CA ALA A 131 -9.21 15.10 6.03
C ALA A 131 -10.47 14.21 5.95
N TYR A 132 -10.34 12.90 6.16
CA TYR A 132 -11.47 11.98 6.23
C TYR A 132 -12.45 12.34 7.37
N SER A 133 -11.92 12.65 8.56
CA SER A 133 -12.73 13.12 9.69
C SER A 133 -13.48 14.42 9.39
N TRP A 134 -12.82 15.41 8.79
CA TRP A 134 -13.44 16.67 8.36
C TRP A 134 -14.53 16.43 7.30
N LEU A 135 -14.27 15.55 6.34
CA LEU A 135 -15.24 15.19 5.30
C LEU A 135 -16.53 14.64 5.91
N LEU A 136 -16.42 13.68 6.84
CA LEU A 136 -17.57 13.02 7.46
C LEU A 136 -18.28 13.87 8.52
N LYS A 137 -17.54 14.68 9.29
CA LYS A 137 -18.09 15.41 10.46
C LYS A 137 -18.47 16.86 10.14
N SER A 138 -17.92 17.45 9.08
CA SER A 138 -18.13 18.86 8.74
C SER A 138 -18.67 19.04 7.32
N TYR A 139 -17.96 18.56 6.28
CA TYR A 139 -18.36 18.83 4.89
C TYR A 139 -19.68 18.15 4.52
N LEU A 140 -19.77 16.81 4.59
CA LEU A 140 -20.98 16.09 4.18
C LEU A 140 -22.24 16.49 4.99
N PRO A 141 -22.17 16.71 6.32
CA PRO A 141 -23.31 17.24 7.07
C PRO A 141 -23.75 18.64 6.62
N SER A 142 -22.82 19.53 6.23
CA SER A 142 -23.14 20.88 5.74
C SER A 142 -23.85 20.92 4.37
N LEU A 143 -23.92 19.78 3.67
CA LEU A 143 -24.66 19.64 2.41
C LEU A 143 -26.12 19.23 2.61
N LEU A 144 -26.49 18.76 3.80
CA LEU A 144 -27.86 18.37 4.11
C LEU A 144 -28.74 19.61 4.35
N PRO A 145 -30.01 19.61 3.90
CA PRO A 145 -30.95 20.67 4.26
C PRO A 145 -31.10 20.80 5.77
N GLU A 146 -31.19 22.02 6.27
CA GLU A 146 -31.48 22.30 7.68
C GLU A 146 -32.80 21.61 8.07
N PRO A 147 -32.87 20.91 9.23
CA PRO A 147 -34.07 20.18 9.61
C PRO A 147 -35.25 21.14 9.78
N GLN A 148 -36.29 20.96 8.96
CA GLN A 148 -37.52 21.73 9.10
C GLN A 148 -38.07 21.56 10.52
N PRO A 149 -38.52 22.65 11.19
CA PRO A 149 -39.05 22.56 12.54
C PRO A 149 -40.28 21.63 12.55
N LEU A 150 -40.20 20.53 13.30
CA LEU A 150 -41.23 19.50 13.29
C LEU A 150 -42.58 20.05 13.79
N GLY A 151 -43.61 19.91 12.95
CA GLY A 151 -44.99 19.89 13.41
C GLY A 151 -45.20 18.73 14.40
N SER A 152 -45.92 19.01 15.48
CA SER A 152 -46.01 18.23 16.74
C SER A 152 -46.61 16.80 16.67
N THR A 153 -46.67 16.15 15.50
CA THR A 153 -47.53 14.97 15.26
C THR A 153 -46.90 13.83 14.44
N TYR A 154 -45.64 13.46 14.71
CA TYR A 154 -45.08 12.21 14.19
C TYR A 154 -44.39 11.37 15.28
N PHE A 155 -44.89 10.14 15.46
CA PHE A 155 -44.31 9.13 16.34
C PHE A 155 -42.90 8.75 15.87
N TYR A 156 -41.98 8.58 16.82
CA TYR A 156 -40.57 8.23 16.59
C TYR A 156 -40.37 6.86 15.91
N LYS A 157 -40.50 6.82 14.59
CA LYS A 157 -39.68 5.94 13.75
C LYS A 157 -38.49 6.77 13.29
N ASN A 158 -37.32 6.59 13.92
CA ASN A 158 -36.07 7.07 13.35
C ASN A 158 -35.79 6.21 12.10
N PRO A 159 -35.93 6.72 10.86
CA PRO A 159 -35.62 5.93 9.68
C PRO A 159 -34.11 5.66 9.67
N LYS A 160 -33.70 4.48 9.19
CA LYS A 160 -32.26 4.23 8.97
C LYS A 160 -31.73 5.30 7.99
N PRO A 161 -30.58 5.93 8.27
CA PRO A 161 -30.02 6.93 7.36
C PRO A 161 -29.69 6.27 6.02
N ILE A 162 -29.90 7.01 4.93
CA ILE A 162 -29.42 6.60 3.62
C ILE A 162 -27.90 6.71 3.64
N GLN A 163 -27.20 5.57 3.52
CA GLN A 163 -25.75 5.54 3.55
C GLN A 163 -25.18 5.97 2.20
N ARG A 164 -24.41 7.07 2.19
CA ARG A 164 -23.67 7.49 0.98
C ARG A 164 -22.51 6.50 0.74
N PRO A 165 -22.40 5.90 -0.47
CA PRO A 165 -21.28 5.05 -0.81
C PRO A 165 -20.01 5.89 -1.03
N LEU A 166 -18.91 5.48 -0.39
CA LEU A 166 -17.59 6.06 -0.54
C LEU A 166 -16.70 5.12 -1.35
N LEU A 167 -16.09 5.62 -2.40
CA LEU A 167 -15.14 4.90 -3.25
C LEU A 167 -13.74 5.43 -2.92
N ILE A 168 -12.85 4.60 -2.39
CA ILE A 168 -11.47 5.02 -2.10
C ILE A 168 -10.60 4.60 -3.28
N TYR A 169 -9.91 5.57 -3.90
CA TYR A 169 -8.97 5.34 -4.99
C TYR A 169 -7.57 5.80 -4.56
N GLY A 170 -6.56 4.94 -4.70
CA GLY A 170 -5.16 5.27 -4.41
C GLY A 170 -4.17 4.65 -5.39
N SER A 171 -2.95 5.17 -5.43
CA SER A 171 -1.83 4.54 -6.15
C SER A 171 -0.51 4.73 -5.41
N TYR A 172 0.49 3.88 -5.64
CA TYR A 172 1.80 3.95 -4.96
C TYR A 172 1.68 4.20 -3.44
N LEU A 173 2.19 5.32 -2.90
CA LEU A 173 2.09 5.70 -1.48
C LEU A 173 0.64 6.02 -1.07
N GLY A 174 -0.14 6.64 -1.95
CA GLY A 174 -1.57 6.82 -1.77
C GLY A 174 -2.33 5.49 -1.74
N GLY A 175 -1.81 4.44 -2.40
CA GLY A 175 -2.32 3.08 -2.35
C GLY A 175 -2.14 2.44 -0.98
N THR A 176 -1.00 2.68 -0.33
CA THR A 176 -0.74 2.31 1.07
C THR A 176 -1.79 2.94 1.98
N LEU A 177 -1.92 4.28 1.92
CA LEU A 177 -2.84 5.05 2.77
C LEU A 177 -4.31 4.71 2.49
N ALA A 178 -4.67 4.45 1.24
CA ALA A 178 -6.02 4.07 0.81
C ALA A 178 -6.42 2.72 1.42
N THR A 179 -5.49 1.75 1.37
CA THR A 179 -5.69 0.42 1.93
C THR A 179 -5.82 0.49 3.44
N SER A 180 -4.90 1.19 4.12
CA SER A 180 -4.96 1.40 5.58
C SER A 180 -6.28 2.05 6.01
N LEU A 181 -6.67 3.16 5.37
CA LEU A 181 -7.94 3.85 5.64
C LEU A 181 -9.15 2.92 5.42
N ALA A 182 -9.18 2.19 4.31
CA ALA A 182 -10.29 1.31 3.98
C ALA A 182 -10.40 0.11 4.93
N LEU A 183 -9.28 -0.45 5.40
CA LEU A 183 -9.28 -1.55 6.37
C LEU A 183 -9.73 -1.10 7.78
N THR A 184 -9.42 0.14 8.20
CA THR A 184 -9.74 0.61 9.57
C THR A 184 -11.03 1.43 9.68
N GLU A 185 -11.61 1.90 8.57
CA GLU A 185 -12.84 2.71 8.57
C GLU A 185 -14.04 2.02 7.88
N SER A 186 -13.88 0.79 7.39
CA SER A 186 -14.95 0.01 6.75
C SER A 186 -15.83 -0.68 7.80
N PHE A 187 -16.77 0.08 8.36
CA PHE A 187 -17.72 -0.40 9.36
C PHE A 187 -19.03 -0.96 8.75
N THR A 188 -19.52 -2.06 9.30
CA THR A 188 -20.79 -2.72 8.94
C THR A 188 -22.05 -2.02 9.47
N SER A 189 -21.92 -0.91 10.20
CA SER A 189 -23.03 -0.25 10.88
C SER A 189 -24.00 0.43 9.91
N SER A 190 -25.26 -0.04 9.86
CA SER A 190 -26.34 0.60 9.08
C SER A 190 -26.85 1.93 9.66
N PHE A 191 -26.21 2.45 10.71
CA PHE A 191 -26.54 3.73 11.33
C PHE A 191 -25.57 4.86 10.94
N LEU A 192 -24.48 4.55 10.24
CA LEU A 192 -23.57 5.56 9.71
C LEU A 192 -24.18 6.22 8.46
N PRO A 193 -24.06 7.55 8.26
CA PRO A 193 -24.56 8.24 7.07
C PRO A 193 -23.73 7.95 5.82
N THR A 194 -22.60 7.25 5.96
CA THR A 194 -21.70 6.84 4.90
C THR A 194 -21.31 5.37 5.06
N LYS A 195 -20.86 4.74 3.98
CA LYS A 195 -20.28 3.40 3.98
C LYS A 195 -19.13 3.36 2.97
N ILE A 196 -17.98 2.79 3.35
CA ILE A 196 -16.94 2.45 2.38
C ILE A 196 -17.47 1.33 1.49
N HIS A 197 -17.68 1.67 0.22
CA HIS A 197 -18.31 0.82 -0.77
C HIS A 197 -17.27 -0.03 -1.50
N SER A 198 -16.23 0.63 -2.02
CA SER A 198 -15.13 -0.04 -2.70
C SER A 198 -13.79 0.63 -2.41
N LEU A 199 -12.74 -0.19 -2.33
CA LEU A 199 -11.33 0.21 -2.41
C LEU A 199 -10.83 -0.13 -3.82
N ILE A 200 -10.08 0.79 -4.44
CA ILE A 200 -9.46 0.63 -5.75
C ILE A 200 -8.01 1.12 -5.62
N VAL A 201 -7.04 0.26 -5.89
CA VAL A 201 -5.62 0.61 -5.77
C VAL A 201 -4.86 0.22 -7.03
N HIS A 202 -3.95 1.09 -7.47
CA HIS A 202 -3.08 0.86 -8.63
C HIS A 202 -1.60 0.97 -8.26
N ASN A 203 -0.79 -0.05 -8.54
CA ASN A 203 0.64 -0.12 -8.15
C ASN A 203 0.87 0.26 -6.67
N GLY A 204 -0.01 -0.22 -5.77
CA GLY A 204 0.07 0.10 -4.35
C GLY A 204 1.22 -0.62 -3.65
N ILE A 205 1.76 0.00 -2.60
CA ILE A 205 2.80 -0.58 -1.76
C ILE A 205 2.13 -1.05 -0.46
N PHE A 206 2.23 -2.35 -0.17
CA PHE A 206 1.52 -3.01 0.93
C PHE A 206 2.45 -3.63 1.98
N ASP A 207 3.74 -3.78 1.65
CA ASP A 207 4.77 -4.26 2.56
C ASP A 207 6.10 -3.54 2.32
N TRP A 208 6.57 -2.79 3.31
CA TRP A 208 7.90 -2.18 3.32
C TRP A 208 8.94 -3.03 4.05
N THR A 209 8.55 -4.10 4.75
CA THR A 209 9.47 -4.86 5.62
C THR A 209 10.60 -5.58 4.86
N PRO A 210 10.43 -6.11 3.64
CA PRO A 210 11.56 -6.65 2.87
C PRO A 210 12.49 -5.54 2.35
N ILE A 211 11.93 -4.39 2.00
CA ILE A 211 12.67 -3.21 1.50
C ILE A 211 13.49 -2.58 2.63
N SER A 212 13.00 -2.58 3.87
CA SER A 212 13.70 -2.00 5.01
C SER A 212 14.80 -2.89 5.57
N THR A 213 14.64 -4.21 5.49
CA THR A 213 15.57 -5.22 6.03
C THR A 213 16.69 -5.60 5.07
N THR A 214 16.57 -5.30 3.77
CA THR A 214 17.64 -5.52 2.79
C THR A 214 18.49 -4.25 2.56
N PRO A 215 19.82 -4.40 2.36
CA PRO A 215 20.69 -3.29 1.97
C PRO A 215 20.35 -2.76 0.57
N ASP A 216 20.83 -1.57 0.23
CA ASP A 216 20.58 -0.95 -1.09
C ASP A 216 21.18 -1.81 -2.24
N PRO A 217 20.36 -2.29 -3.20
CA PRO A 217 20.85 -3.13 -4.29
C PRO A 217 21.89 -2.43 -5.18
N SER A 218 21.87 -1.09 -5.24
CA SER A 218 22.82 -0.31 -6.04
C SER A 218 24.29 -0.49 -5.62
N VAL A 219 24.56 -0.98 -4.40
CA VAL A 219 25.92 -1.10 -3.86
C VAL A 219 26.60 -2.43 -4.25
N PHE A 220 25.84 -3.47 -4.61
CA PHE A 220 26.39 -4.80 -4.94
C PHE A 220 26.79 -4.97 -6.41
N HIS A 221 26.38 -4.04 -7.29
CA HIS A 221 26.63 -4.10 -8.74
C HIS A 221 27.70 -3.08 -9.22
N SER A 222 28.89 -3.13 -8.62
CA SER A 222 29.99 -2.18 -8.90
C SER A 222 31.00 -2.64 -9.98
N VAL A 223 30.77 -3.77 -10.66
CA VAL A 223 31.79 -4.43 -11.52
C VAL A 223 31.40 -4.50 -13.01
N SER A 224 30.19 -4.10 -13.41
CA SER A 224 29.77 -4.03 -14.83
C SER A 224 29.45 -2.61 -15.30
N ALA A 225 29.60 -2.37 -16.61
CA ALA A 225 29.62 -1.03 -17.20
C ALA A 225 28.27 -0.28 -17.17
N ASP A 226 27.17 -0.96 -16.83
CA ASP A 226 25.83 -0.35 -16.64
C ASP A 226 25.66 0.37 -15.28
N SER A 227 26.69 0.34 -14.42
CA SER A 227 26.72 0.96 -13.08
C SER A 227 26.41 2.47 -13.03
N SER A 228 26.39 3.17 -14.18
CA SER A 228 26.07 4.60 -14.25
C SER A 228 24.64 4.95 -13.84
N GLN A 229 23.65 4.08 -14.09
CA GLN A 229 22.24 4.35 -13.74
C GLN A 229 21.96 4.14 -12.25
N ASN A 230 22.58 3.14 -11.62
CA ASN A 230 22.30 2.78 -10.22
C ASN A 230 22.82 3.83 -9.22
N LEU A 231 23.96 4.47 -9.50
CA LEU A 231 24.47 5.60 -8.72
C LEU A 231 23.65 6.89 -8.88
N ALA A 232 22.74 6.97 -9.86
CA ALA A 232 21.93 8.16 -10.11
C ALA A 232 20.82 8.33 -9.07
N TYR A 233 20.06 7.27 -8.73
CA TYR A 233 18.89 7.36 -7.85
C TYR A 233 19.19 7.96 -6.46
N ASN A 234 20.34 7.62 -5.88
CA ASN A 234 20.76 8.19 -4.60
C ASN A 234 21.18 9.68 -4.67
N ARG A 235 21.44 10.20 -5.88
CA ARG A 235 21.70 11.63 -6.15
C ARG A 235 20.46 12.42 -6.57
N LEU A 236 19.43 11.75 -7.09
CA LEU A 236 18.16 12.37 -7.45
C LEU A 236 17.46 12.99 -6.24
N SER A 237 16.74 14.08 -6.44
CA SER A 237 15.88 14.65 -5.40
C SER A 237 14.66 13.76 -5.15
N THR A 238 13.95 13.96 -4.04
CA THR A 238 12.74 13.18 -3.74
C THR A 238 11.64 13.42 -4.79
N SER A 239 11.57 14.63 -5.36
CA SER A 239 10.64 14.95 -6.46
C SER A 239 10.99 14.17 -7.73
N ASP A 240 12.28 14.11 -8.09
CA ASP A 240 12.71 13.37 -9.30
C ASP A 240 12.43 11.86 -9.14
N LEU A 241 12.61 11.29 -7.94
CA LEU A 241 12.24 9.91 -7.63
C LEU A 241 10.72 9.67 -7.75
N TYR A 242 9.90 10.64 -7.31
CA TYR A 242 8.45 10.54 -7.45
C TYR A 242 7.99 10.60 -8.92
N GLU A 243 8.61 11.45 -9.72
CA GLU A 243 8.34 11.59 -11.15
C GLU A 243 8.93 10.45 -12.00
N SER A 244 9.92 9.70 -11.48
CA SER A 244 10.49 8.53 -12.17
C SER A 244 9.50 7.35 -12.24
N SER A 245 8.70 7.33 -13.31
CA SER A 245 7.77 6.24 -13.61
C SER A 245 8.36 5.25 -14.64
N PRO A 246 8.13 3.93 -14.48
CA PRO A 246 7.50 3.28 -13.33
C PRO A 246 8.42 3.22 -12.10
N TRP A 247 7.81 3.21 -10.91
CA TRP A 247 8.58 2.98 -9.68
C TRP A 247 9.09 1.53 -9.65
N THR A 248 10.35 1.35 -9.27
CA THR A 248 11.01 0.04 -9.18
C THR A 248 11.47 -0.24 -7.75
N THR A 249 11.92 -1.46 -7.46
CA THR A 249 12.54 -1.79 -6.17
C THR A 249 13.69 -0.83 -5.81
N LEU A 250 14.50 -0.40 -6.80
CA LEU A 250 15.56 0.59 -6.59
C LEU A 250 15.02 1.95 -6.11
N ILE A 251 13.94 2.43 -6.72
CA ILE A 251 13.27 3.67 -6.32
C ILE A 251 12.69 3.54 -4.90
N LEU A 252 12.08 2.40 -4.56
CA LEU A 252 11.58 2.14 -3.20
C LEU A 252 12.72 2.08 -2.16
N HIS A 253 13.88 1.51 -2.50
CA HIS A 253 15.06 1.55 -1.63
C HIS A 253 15.60 2.97 -1.43
N ALA A 254 15.67 3.79 -2.49
CA ALA A 254 16.08 5.19 -2.39
C ALA A 254 15.06 6.07 -1.62
N LEU A 255 13.77 5.69 -1.65
CA LEU A 255 12.69 6.38 -0.95
C LEU A 255 12.56 5.98 0.53
N LYS A 256 12.93 4.77 0.96
CA LYS A 256 12.66 4.30 2.34
C LYS A 256 13.22 5.23 3.42
N THR A 257 14.45 5.70 3.25
CA THR A 257 15.12 6.67 4.15
C THR A 257 14.62 8.11 4.01
N ARG A 258 13.80 8.38 2.98
CA ARG A 258 13.16 9.68 2.67
C ARG A 258 11.66 9.69 3.00
N LEU A 259 11.12 8.58 3.49
CA LEU A 259 9.72 8.40 3.88
C LEU A 259 9.58 8.05 5.37
N PHE A 260 10.58 7.35 5.91
CA PHE A 260 10.58 6.84 7.27
C PHE A 260 11.80 7.36 8.05
N SER A 261 11.58 7.71 9.31
CA SER A 261 12.61 8.17 10.26
C SER A 261 13.56 7.05 10.68
N SER A 262 13.04 5.82 10.72
CA SER A 262 13.73 4.62 11.20
C SER A 262 13.13 3.38 10.54
N PRO A 263 13.86 2.25 10.47
CA PRO A 263 13.33 1.00 9.91
C PRO A 263 12.07 0.53 10.63
N SER A 264 11.98 0.75 11.95
CA SER A 264 10.81 0.38 12.77
C SER A 264 9.49 0.94 12.28
N GLN A 265 9.46 2.12 11.65
CA GLN A 265 8.24 2.68 11.09
C GLN A 265 7.71 1.92 9.87
N THR A 266 8.55 1.13 9.19
CA THR A 266 8.13 0.26 8.07
C THR A 266 7.40 -1.00 8.53
N PHE A 267 7.49 -1.34 9.82
CA PHE A 267 6.79 -2.44 10.46
C PHE A 267 5.47 -2.00 11.11
N ASP A 268 5.07 -0.73 10.96
CA ASP A 268 3.76 -0.25 11.36
C ASP A 268 2.67 -0.78 10.39
N PRO A 269 1.57 -1.39 10.86
CA PRO A 269 0.51 -1.90 9.99
C PRO A 269 -0.16 -0.86 9.09
N PHE A 270 -0.12 0.43 9.45
CA PHE A 270 -0.64 1.50 8.59
C PHE A 270 0.35 1.92 7.50
N ALA A 271 1.66 1.65 7.67
CA ALA A 271 2.69 1.80 6.64
C ALA A 271 2.80 0.54 5.76
N SER A 272 2.61 -0.64 6.35
CA SER A 272 2.62 -1.94 5.67
C SER A 272 1.29 -2.68 5.93
N PRO A 273 0.21 -2.35 5.19
CA PRO A 273 -1.13 -2.94 5.34
C PRO A 273 -1.19 -4.47 5.43
N ILE A 274 -0.20 -5.19 4.88
CA ILE A 274 -0.12 -6.64 4.99
C ILE A 274 -0.02 -7.12 6.45
N LEU A 275 0.53 -6.29 7.34
CA LEU A 275 0.74 -6.59 8.75
C LEU A 275 -0.55 -6.53 9.59
N PHE A 276 -1.67 -6.10 9.03
CA PHE A 276 -2.99 -6.40 9.62
C PHE A 276 -3.31 -7.90 9.57
N PHE A 277 -2.74 -8.64 8.61
CA PHE A 277 -3.09 -10.03 8.33
C PHE A 277 -2.01 -11.06 8.68
N ARG A 278 -0.73 -10.65 8.80
CA ARG A 278 0.36 -11.53 9.22
C ARG A 278 1.42 -10.81 10.05
N THR A 279 2.23 -11.57 10.79
CA THR A 279 3.51 -11.05 11.32
C THR A 279 4.54 -10.89 10.20
N ALA A 280 5.49 -9.95 10.38
CA ALA A 280 6.50 -9.62 9.38
C ALA A 280 7.53 -10.74 9.10
N GLY A 281 7.62 -11.77 9.95
CA GLY A 281 8.58 -12.87 9.77
C GLY A 281 10.04 -12.52 10.05
N ILE A 282 10.35 -11.30 10.50
CA ILE A 282 11.73 -10.88 10.76
C ILE A 282 11.77 -9.86 11.92
N ALA A 283 12.87 -9.89 12.68
CA ALA A 283 13.12 -8.90 13.71
C ALA A 283 13.21 -7.48 13.12
N VAL A 284 12.69 -6.49 13.86
CA VAL A 284 12.73 -5.08 13.45
C VAL A 284 14.18 -4.57 13.51
N PRO A 285 14.77 -4.06 12.42
CA PRO A 285 16.12 -3.52 12.44
C PRO A 285 16.21 -2.26 13.30
N GLN A 286 17.26 -2.14 14.12
CA GLN A 286 17.52 -0.93 14.91
C GLN A 286 18.03 0.24 14.03
N ARG A 287 18.77 -0.08 12.97
CA ARG A 287 19.34 0.85 11.99
C ARG A 287 19.06 0.35 10.58
N TRP A 288 19.13 1.23 9.58
CA TRP A 288 19.03 0.81 8.18
C TRP A 288 20.21 -0.11 7.82
N PRO A 289 20.01 -1.18 7.03
CA PRO A 289 21.11 -2.06 6.64
C PRO A 289 22.12 -1.33 5.75
N VAL A 290 23.32 -1.14 6.28
CA VAL A 290 24.51 -0.73 5.53
C VAL A 290 25.10 -2.00 4.88
N PRO A 291 25.58 -1.92 3.62
CA PRO A 291 26.33 -3.02 3.02
C PRO A 291 27.54 -3.41 3.89
N PRO A 292 27.90 -4.70 3.98
CA PRO A 292 29.11 -5.10 4.69
C PRO A 292 30.33 -4.39 4.07
N PRO A 293 31.31 -3.93 4.87
CA PRO A 293 32.51 -3.30 4.34
C PRO A 293 33.19 -4.26 3.36
N ALA A 294 33.58 -3.74 2.19
CA ALA A 294 34.27 -4.52 1.18
C ALA A 294 35.47 -5.20 1.82
N SER A 295 35.52 -6.54 1.76
CA SER A 295 36.56 -7.32 2.44
C SER A 295 37.94 -6.77 2.06
N PRO A 296 38.81 -6.46 3.03
CA PRO A 296 40.13 -5.92 2.71
C PRO A 296 40.86 -6.90 1.80
N PRO A 297 41.58 -6.42 0.76
CA PRO A 297 42.35 -7.32 -0.09
C PRO A 297 43.30 -8.15 0.78
N PRO A 298 43.52 -9.43 0.47
CA PRO A 298 44.29 -10.34 1.31
C PRO A 298 45.68 -9.74 1.54
N SER A 299 45.97 -9.35 2.80
CA SER A 299 47.16 -8.58 3.10
C SER A 299 48.39 -9.48 2.94
N SER A 300 49.21 -9.14 1.94
CA SER A 300 50.46 -9.85 1.65
C SER A 300 51.55 -9.42 2.63
N PHE A 301 51.45 -9.89 3.88
CA PHE A 301 52.52 -9.80 4.87
C PHE A 301 52.97 -11.21 5.28
N PRO A 302 54.28 -11.53 5.21
CA PRO A 302 54.80 -12.83 5.61
C PRO A 302 54.77 -12.99 7.15
N PRO A 303 54.70 -14.23 7.66
CA PRO A 303 54.76 -14.47 9.09
C PRO A 303 56.19 -14.25 9.62
N THR A 304 56.34 -13.39 10.63
CA THR A 304 57.55 -13.32 11.45
C THR A 304 57.25 -13.93 12.81
N GLU A 305 58.06 -14.90 13.20
CA GLU A 305 57.84 -15.72 14.40
C GLU A 305 58.20 -14.98 15.71
N THR A 306 57.41 -15.26 16.75
CA THR A 306 57.84 -15.57 18.12
C THR A 306 58.96 -14.73 18.79
N SER A 307 58.59 -13.98 19.84
CA SER A 307 59.36 -14.02 21.10
C SER A 307 58.48 -13.79 22.34
N SER A 308 58.45 -14.77 23.22
CA SER A 308 57.77 -14.75 24.52
C SER A 308 58.57 -14.00 25.60
N PHE A 309 57.91 -13.30 26.52
CA PHE A 309 58.40 -13.16 27.91
C PHE A 309 57.24 -13.11 28.92
N GLN A 310 57.38 -13.89 30.00
CA GLN A 310 56.53 -13.88 31.20
C GLN A 310 57.32 -13.36 32.40
N SER A 311 56.69 -12.53 33.25
CA SER A 311 56.82 -12.49 34.73
C SER A 311 56.05 -11.26 35.23
N ALA A 312 55.00 -11.38 36.06
CA ALA A 312 54.97 -11.83 37.46
C ALA A 312 55.31 -10.70 38.45
N GLY A 313 54.36 -10.38 39.35
CA GLY A 313 54.50 -9.33 40.37
C GLY A 313 53.17 -9.05 41.08
N SER A 314 52.94 -9.73 42.21
CA SER A 314 51.80 -9.53 43.13
C SER A 314 52.28 -8.81 44.40
N ILE A 315 51.42 -8.01 45.05
CA ILE A 315 51.43 -7.50 46.45
C ILE A 315 50.16 -6.63 46.59
N GLU A 316 49.13 -7.06 47.31
CA GLU A 316 48.77 -6.63 48.70
C GLU A 316 48.61 -5.09 48.86
N ALA A 317 47.44 -4.51 49.16
CA ALA A 317 46.41 -4.73 50.20
C ALA A 317 46.73 -4.05 51.56
N ASP A 318 46.02 -2.95 51.84
CA ASP A 318 45.58 -2.43 53.17
C ASP A 318 44.74 -1.16 52.88
N ASP A 319 43.43 -1.16 53.12
CA ASP A 319 42.72 -0.81 54.38
C ASP A 319 42.76 0.69 54.75
N PHE A 320 41.58 1.33 54.76
CA PHE A 320 41.11 2.17 55.86
C PHE A 320 39.66 2.65 55.63
N SER A 321 38.73 2.20 56.47
CA SER A 321 37.32 2.60 56.44
C SER A 321 37.02 3.91 57.19
N ARG A 322 36.23 4.85 56.60
CA ARG A 322 35.30 5.71 57.35
C ARG A 322 34.23 6.44 56.49
N TYR A 323 32.96 6.20 56.82
CA TYR A 323 31.76 7.05 56.62
C TYR A 323 31.06 7.16 58.00
N PRO A 324 30.00 7.99 58.24
CA PRO A 324 29.17 8.81 57.34
C PRO A 324 29.53 10.33 57.45
N ASP A 325 28.73 11.38 57.20
CA ASP A 325 27.28 11.62 57.03
C ASP A 325 27.03 12.87 56.11
N PRO A 326 25.81 13.45 55.89
CA PRO A 326 25.42 13.91 54.53
C PRO A 326 25.09 15.41 54.39
N GLN A 327 25.46 16.04 53.27
CA GLN A 327 24.92 17.34 52.85
C GLN A 327 24.74 17.45 51.32
N PHE A 328 23.49 17.67 50.89
CA PHE A 328 23.18 18.22 49.56
C PHE A 328 23.49 19.72 49.56
N PRO A 329 24.00 20.27 48.44
CA PRO A 329 23.09 21.07 47.60
C PRO A 329 23.35 21.03 46.07
N HIS A 330 22.24 21.08 45.32
CA HIS A 330 22.07 21.51 43.91
C HIS A 330 22.93 20.92 42.76
N PRO A 331 22.29 20.46 41.65
CA PRO A 331 23.01 20.14 40.42
C PRO A 331 23.33 21.41 39.63
N ASP A 332 24.60 21.59 39.27
CA ASP A 332 25.04 22.65 38.37
C ASP A 332 24.92 22.21 36.89
N LEU A 333 24.62 23.15 36.01
CA LEU A 333 24.36 22.92 34.59
C LEU A 333 25.67 23.03 33.79
N SER A 334 26.29 21.90 33.48
CA SER A 334 27.30 21.84 32.42
C SER A 334 27.07 20.63 31.50
N ASN A 335 26.62 20.92 30.28
CA ASN A 335 26.59 19.95 29.19
C ASN A 335 28.03 19.77 28.67
N GLU A 336 28.72 18.70 29.07
CA GLU A 336 29.86 18.21 28.28
C GLU A 336 29.35 17.45 27.06
N TYR A 337 29.93 17.78 25.91
CA TYR A 337 29.54 17.22 24.62
C TYR A 337 30.14 15.82 24.47
N ALA A 338 29.32 14.79 24.69
CA ALA A 338 29.62 13.48 24.14
C ALA A 338 29.56 13.58 22.61
N THR A 339 30.73 13.59 21.98
CA THR A 339 30.84 13.32 20.55
C THR A 339 30.57 11.83 20.40
N GLU A 340 29.38 11.47 19.92
CA GLU A 340 29.09 10.10 19.52
C GLU A 340 29.94 9.81 18.27
N GLU A 341 31.12 9.22 18.48
CA GLU A 341 31.86 8.57 17.41
C GLU A 341 31.02 7.39 16.91
N GLU A 342 30.60 7.44 15.64
CA GLU A 342 29.89 6.33 15.01
C GLU A 342 30.85 5.14 14.84
N GLU A 343 30.98 4.31 15.88
CA GLU A 343 31.55 2.98 15.74
C GLU A 343 30.67 2.18 14.77
N GLU A 344 31.18 1.97 13.55
CA GLU A 344 30.59 1.13 12.51
C GLU A 344 30.72 -0.36 12.90
N GLU A 345 30.04 -0.78 13.96
CA GLU A 345 29.93 -2.20 14.28
C GLU A 345 29.20 -2.96 13.15
N PRO A 346 29.70 -4.14 12.75
CA PRO A 346 29.10 -4.92 11.68
C PRO A 346 27.68 -5.38 12.05
N HIS A 347 26.74 -5.24 11.11
CA HIS A 347 25.34 -5.58 11.32
C HIS A 347 25.15 -7.02 11.83
N GLU A 348 24.61 -7.14 13.04
CA GLU A 348 24.14 -8.40 13.58
C GLU A 348 23.03 -8.98 12.68
N ALA A 349 23.11 -10.28 12.37
CA ALA A 349 22.17 -10.95 11.50
C ALA A 349 20.75 -10.92 12.12
N LEU A 350 19.79 -10.33 11.40
CA LEU A 350 18.41 -10.21 11.89
C LEU A 350 17.82 -11.59 12.14
N LEU A 351 17.21 -11.77 13.31
CA LEU A 351 16.52 -13.02 13.65
C LEU A 351 15.29 -13.19 12.75
N GLU A 352 15.39 -14.11 11.81
CA GLU A 352 14.25 -14.60 11.03
C GLU A 352 13.30 -15.39 11.92
N SER A 353 12.01 -15.23 11.68
CA SER A 353 10.93 -15.92 12.40
C SER A 353 9.85 -16.35 11.41
N ARG A 354 9.04 -17.34 11.77
CA ARG A 354 7.98 -17.78 10.87
C ARG A 354 6.87 -16.72 10.78
N GLU A 355 6.54 -16.29 9.56
CA GLU A 355 5.32 -15.54 9.30
C GLU A 355 4.09 -16.30 9.81
N SER A 356 3.30 -15.63 10.64
CA SER A 356 2.11 -16.19 11.26
C SER A 356 0.89 -15.35 10.91
N ASN A 357 -0.20 -16.00 10.50
CA ASN A 357 -1.43 -15.31 10.15
C ASN A 357 -2.11 -14.76 11.40
N LEU A 358 -2.49 -13.49 11.37
CA LEU A 358 -3.25 -12.80 12.40
C LEU A 358 -4.77 -12.95 12.18
N ILE A 359 -5.54 -12.55 13.18
CA ILE A 359 -7.00 -12.51 13.12
C ILE A 359 -7.42 -11.06 12.80
N PHE A 360 -7.84 -10.85 11.56
CA PHE A 360 -8.41 -9.59 11.08
C PHE A 360 -9.65 -9.87 10.21
N PRO A 361 -10.70 -9.05 10.25
CA PRO A 361 -10.95 -8.00 11.25
C PRO A 361 -11.03 -8.59 12.69
N PRO A 362 -10.77 -7.80 13.74
CA PRO A 362 -10.87 -8.29 15.12
C PRO A 362 -12.29 -8.79 15.44
N THR A 363 -12.43 -9.97 16.05
CA THR A 363 -13.73 -10.68 16.19
C THR A 363 -14.82 -9.95 16.99
N LYS A 364 -14.46 -8.91 17.76
CA LYS A 364 -15.37 -8.06 18.51
C LYS A 364 -15.57 -6.67 17.89
N SER A 365 -15.00 -6.42 16.72
CA SER A 365 -15.15 -5.16 15.99
C SER A 365 -16.36 -5.22 15.05
N SER A 366 -16.86 -4.05 14.65
CA SER A 366 -17.84 -3.90 13.57
C SER A 366 -17.19 -3.70 12.20
N LEU A 367 -15.86 -3.91 12.08
CA LEU A 367 -15.11 -3.78 10.84
C LEU A 367 -15.36 -4.95 9.89
N GLN A 368 -15.26 -4.67 8.60
CA GLN A 368 -15.34 -5.63 7.51
C GLN A 368 -14.34 -5.27 6.40
N ILE A 369 -13.72 -6.28 5.80
CA ILE A 369 -12.94 -6.20 4.58
C ILE A 369 -13.80 -5.53 3.48
N PRO A 370 -13.41 -4.34 2.98
CA PRO A 370 -14.14 -3.65 1.93
C PRO A 370 -14.03 -4.41 0.60
N ARG A 371 -14.98 -4.19 -0.32
CA ARG A 371 -14.88 -4.71 -1.68
C ARG A 371 -13.67 -4.05 -2.36
N SER A 372 -12.63 -4.80 -2.68
CA SER A 372 -11.30 -4.27 -3.03
C SER A 372 -10.80 -4.75 -4.39
N LEU A 373 -10.35 -3.81 -5.23
CA LEU A 373 -9.68 -4.08 -6.50
C LEU A 373 -8.21 -3.62 -6.43
N PHE A 374 -7.28 -4.52 -6.70
CA PHE A 374 -5.84 -4.26 -6.76
C PHE A 374 -5.32 -4.44 -8.19
N THR A 375 -5.04 -3.34 -8.87
CA THR A 375 -4.44 -3.36 -10.22
C THR A 375 -2.94 -3.14 -10.17
N TYR A 376 -2.19 -3.78 -11.07
CA TYR A 376 -0.75 -3.55 -11.22
C TYR A 376 -0.33 -3.58 -12.69
N SER A 377 0.60 -2.72 -13.07
CA SER A 377 1.10 -2.62 -14.44
C SER A 377 1.97 -3.82 -14.80
N SER A 378 1.84 -4.34 -16.03
CA SER A 378 2.78 -5.29 -16.63
C SER A 378 3.98 -4.52 -17.20
N PHE A 379 5.21 -4.88 -16.82
CA PHE A 379 6.43 -4.24 -17.32
C PHE A 379 7.16 -5.16 -18.30
N PRO A 380 7.24 -4.82 -19.59
CA PRO A 380 8.06 -5.55 -20.55
C PRO A 380 9.52 -5.09 -20.43
N PHE A 381 10.32 -5.76 -19.60
CA PHE A 381 11.77 -5.55 -19.63
C PHE A 381 12.34 -6.04 -20.98
N ALA A 382 12.88 -5.07 -21.74
CA ALA A 382 13.79 -5.21 -22.88
C ALA A 382 13.62 -6.45 -23.81
N ARG A 383 12.55 -6.48 -24.62
CA ARG A 383 12.61 -7.18 -25.92
C ARG A 383 13.27 -6.28 -27.00
N GLU A 384 14.46 -5.76 -26.72
CA GLU A 384 15.23 -5.06 -27.75
C GLU A 384 15.97 -6.06 -28.66
N LYS A 385 15.38 -6.26 -29.85
CA LYS A 385 16.05 -6.70 -31.09
C LYS A 385 16.78 -8.04 -31.06
N ALA A 386 15.99 -9.12 -31.04
CA ALA A 386 16.32 -10.34 -31.78
C ALA A 386 15.61 -10.35 -33.15
N TYR A 387 15.92 -9.37 -34.01
CA TYR A 387 15.64 -9.40 -35.44
C TYR A 387 16.97 -9.19 -36.18
N ASP A 388 17.24 -10.04 -37.16
CA ASP A 388 18.54 -10.29 -37.81
C ASP A 388 19.66 -10.68 -36.82
N ILE A 389 20.03 -11.96 -36.69
CA ILE A 389 20.58 -12.77 -37.78
C ILE A 389 19.82 -14.09 -37.95
N SER A 390 19.18 -14.28 -39.10
CA SER A 390 18.89 -15.62 -39.62
C SER A 390 19.93 -15.97 -40.68
N GLN A 391 20.85 -16.89 -40.37
CA GLN A 391 21.31 -17.95 -41.27
C GLN A 391 22.33 -18.88 -40.59
N ASN A 392 22.11 -20.18 -40.79
CA ASN A 392 23.03 -21.30 -40.57
C ASN A 392 23.41 -21.62 -39.11
N ILE A 393 22.63 -22.53 -38.50
CA ILE A 393 23.11 -23.81 -37.92
C ILE A 393 21.93 -24.79 -37.92
N SER A 394 22.22 -26.07 -38.16
CA SER A 394 21.26 -27.17 -38.31
C SER A 394 20.62 -27.61 -36.98
N PRO A 395 19.45 -28.29 -37.00
CA PRO A 395 18.80 -28.76 -35.77
C PRO A 395 19.54 -29.96 -35.19
N ASP A 396 19.75 -29.95 -33.88
CA ASP A 396 20.08 -31.13 -33.09
C ASP A 396 19.02 -31.28 -31.99
N GLU A 397 18.34 -32.42 -31.97
CA GLU A 397 17.19 -32.67 -31.09
C GLU A 397 17.66 -33.24 -29.74
N GLY A 398 17.68 -32.42 -28.69
CA GLY A 398 17.97 -32.92 -27.34
C GLY A 398 17.87 -31.86 -26.23
N ASN A 399 17.15 -32.21 -25.16
CA ASN A 399 17.01 -31.46 -23.90
C ASN A 399 16.21 -30.14 -23.97
N ILE A 400 14.91 -30.25 -24.29
CA ILE A 400 13.91 -29.35 -23.72
C ILE A 400 13.57 -29.87 -22.32
N GLU A 401 14.19 -29.30 -21.28
CA GLU A 401 13.62 -29.10 -19.94
C GLU A 401 14.64 -28.39 -19.03
N LYS A 402 14.15 -27.52 -18.13
CA LYS A 402 14.93 -26.78 -17.11
C LYS A 402 15.84 -25.64 -17.62
N LYS A 403 15.23 -24.62 -18.23
CA LYS A 403 15.84 -23.26 -18.29
C LYS A 403 14.81 -22.12 -18.22
N ASP A 404 13.76 -22.29 -17.42
CA ASP A 404 12.59 -21.38 -17.35
C ASP A 404 12.27 -20.94 -15.89
N GLU A 405 13.31 -20.89 -15.04
CA GLU A 405 13.21 -20.39 -13.66
C GLU A 405 14.02 -19.10 -13.41
N GLY A 406 14.84 -18.69 -14.38
CA GLY A 406 15.74 -17.53 -14.26
C GLY A 406 15.12 -16.17 -14.65
N GLU A 407 14.05 -16.15 -15.44
CA GLU A 407 13.49 -14.92 -16.04
C GLU A 407 12.22 -14.39 -15.32
N LYS A 408 11.95 -14.86 -14.09
CA LYS A 408 10.85 -14.36 -13.24
C LYS A 408 11.23 -13.05 -12.56
N GLU A 409 11.56 -12.02 -13.33
CA GLU A 409 12.07 -10.74 -12.83
C GLU A 409 10.97 -9.87 -12.17
N ASN A 410 10.63 -10.23 -10.94
CA ASN A 410 10.39 -9.34 -9.80
C ASN A 410 9.60 -8.03 -10.02
N ASN A 411 8.44 -8.06 -10.67
CA ASN A 411 7.44 -7.00 -10.50
C ASN A 411 6.96 -6.97 -9.03
N ILE A 412 7.46 -5.98 -8.27
CA ILE A 412 7.21 -5.87 -6.83
C ILE A 412 5.74 -5.58 -6.51
N PHE A 413 5.06 -4.76 -7.31
CA PHE A 413 3.64 -4.46 -7.11
C PHE A 413 2.77 -5.69 -7.35
N LYS A 414 3.07 -6.48 -8.40
CA LYS A 414 2.41 -7.76 -8.66
C LYS A 414 2.52 -8.70 -7.47
N ARG A 415 3.74 -8.90 -6.93
CA ARG A 415 3.96 -9.75 -5.75
C ARG A 415 3.16 -9.26 -4.53
N GLN A 416 3.28 -7.97 -4.18
CA GLN A 416 2.61 -7.43 -3.00
C GLN A 416 1.07 -7.44 -3.14
N ALA A 417 0.53 -7.12 -4.32
CA ALA A 417 -0.90 -7.15 -4.58
C ALA A 417 -1.50 -8.57 -4.48
N GLN A 418 -0.82 -9.56 -5.06
CA GLN A 418 -1.21 -10.98 -4.96
C GLN A 418 -1.18 -11.47 -3.50
N GLU A 419 -0.15 -11.10 -2.75
CA GLU A 419 0.01 -11.54 -1.37
C GLU A 419 -1.04 -10.93 -0.43
N LEU A 420 -1.25 -9.61 -0.51
CA LEU A 420 -2.30 -8.91 0.24
C LEU A 420 -3.69 -9.47 -0.13
N THR A 421 -3.97 -9.67 -1.42
CA THR A 421 -5.25 -10.21 -1.89
C THR A 421 -5.51 -11.61 -1.34
N LYS A 422 -4.50 -12.50 -1.35
CA LYS A 422 -4.57 -13.83 -0.76
C LYS A 422 -4.89 -13.78 0.74
N LEU A 423 -4.26 -12.86 1.47
CA LEU A 423 -4.46 -12.68 2.92
C LEU A 423 -5.85 -12.10 3.24
N MET A 424 -6.31 -11.11 2.47
CA MET A 424 -7.66 -10.54 2.58
C MET A 424 -8.75 -11.57 2.25
N ARG A 425 -8.60 -12.35 1.17
CA ARG A 425 -9.52 -13.46 0.84
C ARG A 425 -9.59 -14.48 1.97
N ARG A 426 -8.43 -14.94 2.48
CA ARG A 426 -8.35 -15.84 3.65
C ARG A 426 -9.07 -15.24 4.86
N SER A 427 -8.89 -13.94 5.11
CA SER A 427 -9.55 -13.21 6.21
C SER A 427 -11.08 -13.24 6.07
N VAL A 428 -11.61 -12.94 4.87
CA VAL A 428 -13.05 -13.02 4.59
C VAL A 428 -13.60 -14.42 4.88
N VAL A 429 -12.95 -15.48 4.37
CA VAL A 429 -13.37 -16.87 4.62
C VAL A 429 -13.29 -17.23 6.11
N MET A 430 -12.15 -17.00 6.76
CA MET A 430 -11.84 -17.52 8.10
C MET A 430 -12.45 -16.70 9.25
N HIS A 431 -12.75 -15.42 9.04
CA HIS A 431 -13.09 -14.48 10.11
C HIS A 431 -14.44 -13.77 9.90
N GLU A 432 -14.88 -13.53 8.66
CA GLU A 432 -16.23 -12.98 8.40
C GLU A 432 -17.26 -14.07 8.10
N LEU A 433 -16.98 -14.91 7.09
CA LEU A 433 -17.96 -15.86 6.55
C LEU A 433 -18.00 -17.19 7.32
N LYS A 434 -16.99 -17.50 8.14
CA LYS A 434 -16.91 -18.74 8.93
C LYS A 434 -18.19 -19.09 9.71
N VAL A 435 -18.89 -18.09 10.26
CA VAL A 435 -20.17 -18.32 10.96
C VAL A 435 -21.30 -18.52 9.95
N ARG A 436 -21.31 -17.78 8.83
CA ARG A 436 -22.34 -17.88 7.79
C ARG A 436 -22.36 -19.26 7.12
N VAL A 437 -21.19 -19.80 6.76
CA VAL A 437 -21.02 -21.15 6.16
C VAL A 437 -21.62 -22.26 7.03
N LEU A 438 -21.73 -22.07 8.35
CA LEU A 438 -22.34 -23.05 9.26
C LEU A 438 -23.88 -23.12 9.15
N TRP A 439 -24.52 -22.07 8.64
CA TRP A 439 -25.99 -21.91 8.61
C TRP A 439 -26.58 -21.74 7.19
N ASP A 440 -25.73 -21.50 6.20
CA ASP A 440 -26.08 -21.16 4.83
C ASP A 440 -25.40 -22.21 3.91
N GLU A 441 -26.08 -23.32 3.67
CA GLU A 441 -25.53 -24.49 2.93
C GLU A 441 -25.12 -24.13 1.48
N ASP A 442 -25.74 -23.09 0.90
CA ASP A 442 -25.43 -22.56 -0.43
C ASP A 442 -24.29 -21.51 -0.42
N CYS A 443 -23.69 -21.21 0.74
CA CYS A 443 -22.67 -20.16 0.84
C CYS A 443 -21.26 -20.65 0.45
N ASP A 444 -20.91 -20.50 -0.83
CA ASP A 444 -19.51 -20.58 -1.25
C ASP A 444 -18.73 -19.35 -0.74
N ALA A 445 -18.00 -19.54 0.37
CA ALA A 445 -17.17 -18.51 0.97
C ALA A 445 -15.92 -18.17 0.16
N ASP A 446 -15.37 -19.10 -0.62
CA ASP A 446 -14.19 -18.88 -1.45
C ASP A 446 -14.55 -18.06 -2.71
N GLU A 447 -15.69 -18.34 -3.34
CA GLU A 447 -16.28 -17.51 -4.40
C GLU A 447 -16.62 -16.11 -3.87
N THR A 448 -17.37 -16.02 -2.76
CA THR A 448 -17.71 -14.74 -2.12
C THR A 448 -16.46 -13.93 -1.76
N ALA A 449 -15.37 -14.57 -1.34
CA ALA A 449 -14.11 -13.90 -1.04
C ALA A 449 -13.37 -13.42 -2.30
N LYS A 450 -13.42 -14.19 -3.40
CA LYS A 450 -12.87 -13.78 -4.71
C LYS A 450 -13.62 -12.59 -5.29
N GLU A 451 -14.96 -12.60 -5.28
CA GLU A 451 -15.79 -11.47 -5.72
C GLU A 451 -15.56 -10.21 -4.89
N ARG A 452 -15.29 -10.36 -3.58
CA ARG A 452 -15.04 -9.24 -2.67
C ARG A 452 -13.65 -8.66 -2.84
N VAL A 453 -12.64 -9.45 -3.18
CA VAL A 453 -11.25 -8.99 -3.25
C VAL A 453 -10.62 -9.55 -4.52
N THR A 454 -10.35 -8.68 -5.49
CA THR A 454 -9.84 -9.02 -6.82
C THR A 454 -8.52 -8.33 -7.11
N GLU A 455 -7.59 -9.06 -7.70
CA GLU A 455 -6.33 -8.54 -8.26
C GLU A 455 -6.31 -8.71 -9.79
N MET A 456 -5.79 -7.72 -10.51
CA MET A 456 -5.70 -7.78 -11.98
C MET A 456 -4.44 -7.12 -12.50
N GLU A 457 -3.77 -7.80 -13.44
CA GLU A 457 -2.69 -7.20 -14.23
C GLU A 457 -3.32 -6.34 -15.32
N VAL A 458 -2.78 -5.14 -15.53
CA VAL A 458 -3.17 -4.21 -16.60
C VAL A 458 -1.93 -3.81 -17.39
N GLY A 459 -2.10 -3.44 -18.65
CA GLY A 459 -1.00 -3.02 -19.52
C GLY A 459 -0.20 -1.83 -18.96
N ASP A 460 1.00 -1.66 -19.52
CA ASP A 460 1.91 -0.57 -19.17
C ASP A 460 1.30 0.83 -19.45
N ALA A 461 1.93 1.88 -18.90
CA ALA A 461 1.51 3.29 -18.92
C ALA A 461 1.36 3.95 -20.32
N GLY A 462 1.41 3.17 -21.40
CA GLY A 462 0.94 3.58 -22.72
C GLY A 462 -0.58 3.82 -22.76
N TRP A 463 -1.04 4.31 -23.91
CA TRP A 463 -2.47 4.57 -24.15
C TRP A 463 -3.33 3.31 -23.93
N ASP A 464 -2.85 2.16 -24.37
CA ASP A 464 -3.58 0.89 -24.33
C ASP A 464 -3.80 0.39 -22.88
N GLY A 465 -2.75 0.32 -22.06
CA GLY A 465 -2.87 -0.06 -20.65
C GLY A 465 -3.63 0.96 -19.80
N THR A 466 -3.60 2.24 -20.20
CA THR A 466 -4.47 3.27 -19.59
C THR A 466 -5.95 2.99 -19.88
N VAL A 467 -6.30 2.60 -21.10
CA VAL A 467 -7.67 2.23 -21.51
C VAL A 467 -8.12 0.92 -20.84
N GLU A 468 -7.24 -0.07 -20.74
CA GLU A 468 -7.53 -1.33 -20.04
C GLU A 468 -7.81 -1.08 -18.55
N ARG A 469 -6.93 -0.36 -17.85
CA ARG A 469 -7.13 0.02 -16.44
C ARG A 469 -8.42 0.81 -16.25
N ASP A 470 -8.73 1.75 -17.14
CA ASP A 470 -9.96 2.54 -17.08
C ASP A 470 -11.22 1.70 -17.32
N THR A 471 -11.12 0.63 -18.11
CA THR A 471 -12.21 -0.34 -18.36
C THR A 471 -12.44 -1.22 -17.13
N VAL A 472 -11.39 -1.85 -16.61
CA VAL A 472 -11.45 -2.71 -15.40
C VAL A 472 -12.00 -1.93 -14.19
N VAL A 473 -11.56 -0.68 -14.00
CA VAL A 473 -12.07 0.18 -12.91
C VAL A 473 -13.54 0.54 -13.09
N ARG A 474 -14.03 0.65 -14.33
CA ARG A 474 -15.44 0.92 -14.61
C ARG A 474 -16.31 -0.31 -14.36
N GLU A 475 -15.95 -1.44 -14.95
CA GLU A 475 -16.65 -2.71 -14.76
C GLU A 475 -16.74 -3.05 -13.27
N TRP A 476 -15.65 -2.86 -12.52
CA TRP A 476 -15.65 -3.03 -11.07
C TRP A 476 -16.67 -2.13 -10.33
N ILE A 477 -16.83 -0.86 -10.73
CA ILE A 477 -17.79 0.05 -10.09
C ILE A 477 -19.22 -0.34 -10.48
N ASP A 478 -19.46 -0.65 -11.76
CA ASP A 478 -20.77 -1.02 -12.32
C ASP A 478 -21.28 -2.34 -11.70
N GLU A 479 -20.43 -3.36 -11.60
CA GLU A 479 -20.71 -4.63 -10.88
C GLU A 479 -20.98 -4.42 -9.39
N GLY A 480 -20.40 -3.36 -8.81
CA GLY A 480 -20.69 -2.92 -7.45
C GLY A 480 -22.10 -2.34 -7.26
N GLY A 481 -22.82 -2.05 -8.35
CA GLY A 481 -24.18 -1.53 -8.33
C GLY A 481 -24.29 -0.02 -8.12
N LEU A 482 -23.36 0.76 -8.67
CA LEU A 482 -23.32 2.25 -8.58
C LEU A 482 -23.56 2.97 -9.91
#